data_AF-A0A433BUJ6-F1
#
_entry.id   AF-A0A433BUJ6-F1
#
_cell.length_a   1.000
_cell.length_b   1.000
_cell.length_c   1.000
_cell.angle_alpha   90.00
_cell.angle_beta   90.00
_cell.angle_gamma   90.00
#
_symmetry.space_group_name_H-M   'P 1'
#
loop_
_entity.id
_entity.type
_entity.pdbx_description
1 polymer ?
#
loop_
_entity_poly.entity_id
_entity_poly.type
_entity_poly.pdbx_seq_one_letter_code
_entity_poly.pdbx_strand_id
1 'polypeptide(L)'
;MTKSHDKSGARRLASALLLAICAMLVAVGCSSGPDAATVTCDDYARADFKQQGEIQRALLKAHDLETSSVSNTAGLTSALEDACGWESSNHKNGRAAKNGSRRLDDLVNWKSKQW
;
A
#
# COMPACT_ATOMS: atom_id res chain seq x y z
N MET A 1 21.69 -3.83 -53.29
CA MET A 1 22.02 -2.42 -53.59
C MET A 1 21.14 -1.53 -52.72
N THR A 2 21.78 -0.67 -51.94
CA THR A 2 21.29 0.13 -50.80
C THR A 2 20.67 1.47 -51.21
N LYS A 3 19.60 1.91 -50.53
CA LYS A 3 19.35 3.33 -50.19
C LYS A 3 18.22 3.44 -49.14
N SER A 4 18.58 3.61 -47.86
CA SER A 4 18.59 4.86 -47.09
C SER A 4 17.26 5.63 -47.06
N HIS A 5 16.50 5.45 -45.98
CA HIS A 5 15.60 6.47 -45.46
C HIS A 5 16.22 7.01 -44.17
N ASP A 6 16.95 8.12 -44.29
CA ASP A 6 17.24 9.00 -43.15
C ASP A 6 16.11 10.03 -43.07
N LYS A 7 15.33 9.96 -41.99
CA LYS A 7 14.75 11.17 -41.38
C LYS A 7 14.99 11.05 -39.89
N SER A 8 16.15 11.57 -39.52
CA SER A 8 16.46 12.06 -38.18
C SER A 8 15.28 12.83 -37.58
N GLY A 9 14.60 12.22 -36.62
CA GLY A 9 13.64 12.83 -35.71
C GLY A 9 14.04 12.43 -34.30
N ALA A 10 14.44 13.42 -33.51
CA ALA A 10 15.25 13.26 -32.32
C ALA A 10 14.58 12.47 -31.17
N ARG A 11 15.39 11.59 -30.57
CA ARG A 11 15.51 11.30 -29.13
C ARG A 11 14.20 11.16 -28.34
N ARG A 12 13.85 9.92 -28.01
CA ARG A 12 13.61 9.53 -26.61
C ARG A 12 14.28 8.19 -26.34
N LEU A 13 15.45 8.28 -25.72
CA LEU A 13 16.04 7.20 -24.94
C LEU A 13 15.13 6.95 -23.73
N ALA A 14 14.70 5.70 -23.54
CA ALA A 14 14.47 5.04 -22.25
C ALA A 14 13.92 3.64 -22.61
N SER A 15 14.71 2.57 -22.55
CA SER A 15 15.11 1.87 -21.32
C SER A 15 13.91 1.61 -20.41
N ALA A 16 13.66 0.45 -19.83
CA ALA A 16 14.20 -0.90 -19.88
C ALA A 16 13.30 -1.68 -18.89
N LEU A 17 13.44 -3.00 -18.87
CA LEU A 17 13.00 -3.91 -17.80
C LEU A 17 11.50 -4.20 -17.68
N LEU A 18 11.11 -5.25 -18.42
CA LEU A 18 10.24 -6.30 -17.89
C LEU A 18 10.88 -6.87 -16.60
N LEU A 19 10.23 -6.67 -15.46
CA LEU A 19 10.45 -7.46 -14.24
C LEU A 19 9.11 -8.02 -13.79
N ALA A 20 8.71 -9.11 -14.42
CA ALA A 20 7.77 -10.05 -13.83
C ALA A 20 8.53 -10.81 -12.73
N ILE A 21 8.37 -10.39 -11.48
CA ILE A 21 8.84 -11.15 -10.33
C ILE A 21 7.67 -11.96 -9.81
N CYS A 22 7.68 -13.25 -10.14
CA CYS A 22 6.92 -14.26 -9.42
C CYS A 22 7.38 -14.27 -7.96
N ALA A 23 6.56 -13.75 -7.05
CA ALA A 23 6.65 -14.08 -5.64
C ALA A 23 5.59 -15.15 -5.34
N MET A 24 5.99 -16.42 -5.49
CA MET A 24 5.33 -17.49 -4.76
C MET A 24 5.73 -17.34 -3.28
N LEU A 25 4.82 -16.86 -2.45
CA LEU A 25 4.89 -17.06 -1.01
C LEU A 25 3.56 -17.64 -0.55
N VAL A 26 3.67 -18.84 -0.01
CA VAL A 26 2.62 -19.67 0.55
C VAL A 26 2.00 -18.95 1.74
N ALA A 27 0.75 -18.53 1.63
CA ALA A 27 -0.09 -18.22 2.77
C ALA A 27 -1.33 -19.10 2.71
N VAL A 28 -1.23 -20.27 3.36
CA VAL A 28 -2.37 -21.05 3.83
C VAL A 28 -3.19 -20.16 4.77
N GLY A 29 -4.26 -19.57 4.25
CA GLY A 29 -5.08 -18.65 5.02
C GLY A 29 -6.10 -17.93 4.17
N CYS A 30 -6.93 -18.69 3.46
CA CYS A 30 -8.15 -18.17 2.85
C CYS A 30 -8.97 -17.41 3.91
N SER A 31 -8.97 -16.09 3.81
CA SER A 31 -10.03 -15.24 4.27
C SER A 31 -10.17 -14.20 3.17
N SER A 32 -11.30 -14.21 2.47
CA SER A 32 -11.61 -13.43 1.28
C SER A 32 -11.71 -11.91 1.54
N GLY A 33 -10.81 -11.37 2.35
CA GLY A 33 -10.63 -9.93 2.57
C GLY A 33 -9.66 -9.34 1.54
N PRO A 34 -9.65 -8.01 1.38
CA PRO A 34 -8.67 -7.34 0.54
C PRO A 34 -7.26 -7.76 0.95
N ASP A 35 -6.40 -8.04 -0.02
CA ASP A 35 -4.98 -8.30 0.22
C ASP A 35 -4.38 -7.02 0.83
N ALA A 36 -4.24 -7.02 2.15
CA ALA A 36 -3.77 -5.90 2.94
C ALA A 36 -2.40 -5.39 2.48
N ALA A 37 -1.59 -6.26 1.87
CA ALA A 37 -0.32 -5.87 1.30
C ALA A 37 -0.53 -4.89 0.15
N THR A 38 -1.61 -4.98 -0.62
CA THR A 38 -1.86 -4.14 -1.82
C THR A 38 -2.63 -2.85 -1.54
N VAL A 39 -3.22 -2.72 -0.35
CA VAL A 39 -4.05 -1.57 0.04
C VAL A 39 -3.21 -0.30 0.03
N THR A 40 -3.72 0.76 -0.61
CA THR A 40 -3.10 2.08 -0.62
C THR A 40 -3.68 3.03 0.43
N CYS A 41 -3.01 4.14 0.68
CA CYS A 41 -3.57 5.20 1.53
C CYS A 41 -4.91 5.74 1.01
N ASP A 42 -5.09 5.90 -0.31
CA ASP A 42 -6.37 6.32 -0.89
C ASP A 42 -7.47 5.26 -0.71
N ASP A 43 -7.13 3.96 -0.82
CA ASP A 43 -8.08 2.88 -0.55
C ASP A 43 -8.55 2.89 0.91
N TYR A 44 -7.60 3.05 1.83
CA TYR A 44 -7.87 3.13 3.26
C TYR A 44 -8.68 4.37 3.65
N ALA A 45 -8.42 5.52 3.01
CA ALA A 45 -9.19 6.75 3.23
C ALA A 45 -10.63 6.67 2.70
N ARG A 46 -10.89 5.86 1.66
CA ARG A 46 -12.24 5.59 1.12
C ARG A 46 -13.01 4.53 1.90
N ALA A 47 -12.30 3.64 2.57
CA ALA A 47 -12.89 2.58 3.35
C ALA A 47 -13.76 3.15 4.48
N ASP A 48 -14.92 2.53 4.70
CA ASP A 48 -15.72 2.84 5.89
C ASP A 48 -15.03 2.33 7.16
N PHE A 49 -15.54 2.73 8.33
CA PHE A 49 -14.93 2.37 9.62
C PHE A 49 -14.78 0.85 9.82
N LYS A 50 -15.74 0.04 9.33
CA LYS A 50 -15.68 -1.42 9.44
C LYS A 50 -14.57 -1.97 8.54
N GLN A 51 -14.49 -1.49 7.30
CA GLN A 51 -13.48 -1.88 6.32
C GLN A 51 -12.08 -1.46 6.79
N GLN A 52 -11.93 -0.26 7.36
CA GLN A 52 -10.67 0.19 7.96
C GLN A 52 -10.21 -0.76 9.06
N GLY A 53 -11.12 -1.17 9.97
CA GLY A 53 -10.82 -2.16 11.00
C GLY A 53 -10.49 -3.56 10.45
N GLU A 54 -11.04 -3.96 9.30
CA GLU A 54 -10.66 -5.19 8.61
C GLU A 54 -9.26 -5.10 7.99
N ILE A 55 -8.94 -3.97 7.34
CA ILE A 55 -7.61 -3.70 6.79
C ILE A 55 -6.56 -3.71 7.89
N GLN A 56 -6.79 -3.02 9.01
CA GLN A 56 -5.86 -2.98 10.14
C GLN A 56 -5.61 -4.39 10.71
N ARG A 57 -6.67 -5.19 10.92
CA ARG A 57 -6.51 -6.57 11.41
C ARG A 57 -5.74 -7.45 10.44
N ALA A 58 -6.00 -7.30 9.14
CA ALA A 58 -5.28 -8.04 8.11
C ALA A 58 -3.80 -7.65 8.03
N LEU A 59 -3.48 -6.35 8.16
CA LEU A 59 -2.11 -5.85 8.26
C LEU A 59 -1.38 -6.40 9.49
N LEU A 60 -1.99 -6.30 10.68
CA LEU A 60 -1.38 -6.85 11.91
C LEU A 60 -1.11 -8.35 11.77
N LYS A 61 -2.08 -9.11 11.25
CA LYS A 61 -1.93 -10.55 11.00
C LYS A 61 -0.80 -10.86 10.00
N ALA A 62 -0.65 -10.05 8.94
CA ALA A 62 0.39 -10.26 7.93
C ALA A 62 1.81 -10.06 8.48
N HIS A 63 1.96 -9.32 9.59
CA HIS A 63 3.24 -9.06 10.27
C HIS A 63 3.37 -9.79 11.61
N ASP A 64 2.60 -10.87 11.81
CA ASP A 64 2.61 -11.71 13.01
C ASP A 64 2.37 -10.92 14.32
N LEU A 65 1.57 -9.84 14.24
CA LEU A 65 1.18 -9.02 15.40
C LEU A 65 -0.19 -9.44 15.94
N GLU A 66 -0.31 -9.45 17.27
CA GLU A 66 -1.55 -9.78 17.97
C GLU A 66 -2.66 -8.79 17.61
N THR A 67 -3.74 -9.30 17.00
CA THR A 67 -4.85 -8.47 16.50
C THR A 67 -5.83 -8.03 17.58
N SER A 68 -5.83 -8.71 18.74
CA SER A 68 -6.63 -8.32 19.91
C SER A 68 -5.93 -7.30 20.81
N SER A 69 -4.66 -6.98 20.53
CA SER A 69 -3.88 -6.00 21.28
C SER A 69 -4.33 -4.58 20.96
N VAL A 70 -4.80 -3.87 22.01
CA VAL A 70 -5.16 -2.46 21.91
C VAL A 70 -3.95 -1.60 21.53
N SER A 71 -2.77 -1.89 22.08
CA SER A 71 -1.53 -1.16 21.75
C SER A 71 -1.14 -1.32 20.29
N ASN A 72 -1.21 -2.53 19.73
CA ASN A 72 -0.89 -2.76 18.32
C ASN A 72 -1.86 -2.02 17.40
N THR A 73 -3.16 -2.04 17.74
CA THR A 73 -4.21 -1.37 16.96
C THR A 73 -4.06 0.15 17.01
N ALA A 74 -3.83 0.71 18.21
CA ALA A 74 -3.67 2.14 18.41
C ALA A 74 -2.42 2.68 17.71
N GLY A 75 -1.28 2.01 17.85
CA GLY A 75 -0.08 2.44 17.17
C GLY A 75 -0.19 2.28 15.65
N LEU A 76 -0.76 1.18 15.14
CA LEU A 76 -0.99 1.04 13.71
C LEU A 76 -1.87 2.18 13.18
N THR A 77 -2.94 2.52 13.90
CA THR A 77 -3.79 3.66 13.56
C THR A 77 -2.96 4.95 13.48
N SER A 78 -2.16 5.24 14.50
CA SER A 78 -1.30 6.43 14.54
C SER A 78 -0.31 6.49 13.36
N ALA A 79 0.35 5.37 13.02
CA ALA A 79 1.27 5.38 11.88
C ALA A 79 0.54 5.52 10.53
N LEU A 80 -0.66 4.95 10.39
CA LEU A 80 -1.48 5.14 9.20
C LEU A 80 -1.94 6.60 9.07
N GLU A 81 -2.32 7.24 10.16
CA GLU A 81 -2.65 8.67 10.19
C GLU A 81 -1.46 9.54 9.77
N ASP A 82 -0.27 9.30 10.33
CA ASP A 82 0.94 10.05 9.97
C ASP A 82 1.36 9.82 8.52
N ALA A 83 1.41 8.54 8.11
CA ALA A 83 1.84 8.13 6.78
C ALA A 83 0.89 8.59 5.67
N CYS A 84 -0.42 8.43 5.87
CA CYS A 84 -1.43 8.79 4.88
C CYS A 84 -1.92 10.23 5.03
N GLY A 85 -1.58 10.94 6.11
CA GLY A 85 -2.17 12.24 6.41
C GLY A 85 -3.69 12.17 6.45
N TRP A 86 -4.24 11.02 6.85
CA TRP A 86 -5.66 10.81 6.97
C TRP A 86 -6.08 11.25 8.37
N GLU A 87 -6.90 12.29 8.44
CA GLU A 87 -7.65 12.62 9.67
C GLU A 87 -9.09 12.15 9.47
N SER A 88 -9.74 11.69 10.54
CA SER A 88 -11.16 11.28 10.55
C SER A 88 -12.13 12.38 10.08
N SER A 89 -11.66 13.63 9.93
CA SER A 89 -12.38 14.78 9.38
C SER A 89 -12.25 14.92 7.84
N ASN A 90 -11.27 14.26 7.21
CA ASN A 90 -10.87 14.44 5.81
C ASN A 90 -11.57 13.50 4.81
N HIS A 91 -12.63 12.79 5.22
CA HIS A 91 -13.41 11.92 4.33
C HIS A 91 -14.04 12.64 3.12
N LYS A 92 -14.09 13.98 3.11
CA LYS A 92 -14.87 14.77 2.14
C LYS A 92 -14.52 14.53 0.67
N ASN A 93 -13.31 14.03 0.38
CA ASN A 93 -12.86 13.79 -0.99
C ASN A 93 -12.51 12.32 -1.28
N GLY A 94 -12.61 11.42 -0.28
CA GLY A 94 -12.22 10.01 -0.43
C GLY A 94 -10.76 9.81 -0.86
N ARG A 95 -9.84 10.64 -0.36
CA ARG A 95 -8.40 10.57 -0.66
C ARG A 95 -7.59 10.85 0.58
N ALA A 96 -6.42 10.22 0.66
CA ALA A 96 -5.43 10.52 1.67
C ALA A 96 -4.73 11.85 1.38
N ALA A 97 -4.37 12.61 2.41
CA ALA A 97 -3.66 13.89 2.22
C ALA A 97 -2.18 13.68 1.83
N LYS A 98 -1.62 12.52 2.17
CA LYS A 98 -0.25 12.11 1.85
C LYS A 98 -0.26 10.70 1.26
N ASN A 99 0.73 10.42 0.41
CA ASN A 99 1.05 9.06 -0.03
C ASN A 99 -0.12 8.25 -0.65
N GLY A 100 -1.12 8.90 -1.24
CA GLY A 100 -2.38 8.27 -1.67
C GLY A 100 -2.24 6.97 -2.47
N SER A 101 -1.32 6.91 -3.44
CA SER A 101 -1.07 5.71 -4.26
C SER A 101 -0.04 4.73 -3.68
N ARG A 102 0.57 5.06 -2.55
CA ARG A 102 1.55 4.20 -1.88
C ARG A 102 0.83 3.14 -1.06
N ARG A 103 1.39 1.94 -1.05
CA ARG A 103 0.88 0.82 -0.27
C ARG A 103 1.12 1.09 1.21
N LEU A 104 0.15 0.76 2.06
CA LEU A 104 0.27 0.93 3.51
C LEU A 104 1.48 0.16 4.05
N ASP A 105 1.67 -1.05 3.54
CA ASP A 105 2.76 -1.96 3.92
C ASP A 105 4.16 -1.35 3.76
N ASP A 106 4.35 -0.50 2.75
CA ASP A 106 5.62 0.13 2.43
C ASP A 106 5.94 1.35 3.32
N LEU A 107 4.92 1.90 3.99
CA LEU A 107 5.03 3.15 4.76
C LEU A 107 5.14 2.91 6.26
N VAL A 108 4.61 1.79 6.73
CA VAL A 108 4.49 1.44 8.14
C VAL A 108 5.78 0.75 8.59
N ASN A 109 6.38 1.22 9.69
CA ASN A 109 7.62 0.62 10.22
C ASN A 109 7.33 -0.60 11.10
N TRP A 110 7.07 -1.75 10.49
CA TRP A 110 6.74 -3.02 11.16
C TRP A 110 7.79 -3.54 12.15
N LYS A 111 9.03 -3.05 12.08
CA LYS A 111 10.10 -3.42 13.02
C LYS A 111 10.08 -2.61 14.31
N SER A 112 9.22 -1.59 14.43
CA SER A 112 9.12 -0.82 15.65
C SER A 112 8.65 -1.73 16.80
N LYS A 113 9.42 -1.73 17.89
CA LYS A 113 9.10 -2.48 19.12
C LYS A 113 8.14 -1.71 20.03
N GLN A 114 7.82 -0.47 19.66
CA GLN A 114 6.91 0.42 20.40
C GLN A 114 5.98 1.12 19.43
N TRP A 115 4.71 1.09 19.81
CA TRP A 115 3.54 1.49 19.07
C TRP A 115 2.54 2.03 20.09
#